data_AF-A0A7K7A1M0-F1
#
_entry.id   AF-A0A7K7A1M0-F1
#
_cell.length_a   1.000
_cell.length_b   1.000
_cell.length_c   1.000
_cell.angle_alpha   90.00
_cell.angle_beta   90.00
_cell.angle_gamma   90.00
#
_symmetry.space_group_name_H-M   'P 1'
#
loop_
_entity.id
_entity.type
_entity.pdbx_description
1 polymer ?
#
loop_
_entity_poly.entity_id
_entity_poly.type
_entity_poly.pdbx_seq_one_letter_code
_entity_poly.pdbx_strand_id
1 'polypeptide(L)'
;QEYLTDQVTLEIASVNIRTLTSDSGLVQQPEDKDSENHTGESLSDLKKACKENGTCSLCLFRAPTISDMLNDEDLLYTVRLKLDPCHPTVKNWRNLASKWGMTYDELCFLEQKPQSPTLEFLLRNSDRTVEQLIELCKFYKRVDVVKVLLKWVEEEWPKRGNRTYQNDF
;
A
#
# COMPACT_ATOMS: atom_id res chain seq x y z
N GLN A 1 -60.06 12.38 -2.60
CA GLN A 1 -59.77 12.33 -1.16
C GLN A 1 -58.34 11.84 -1.01
N GLU A 2 -57.51 12.64 -0.35
CA GLU A 2 -56.04 12.67 -0.44
C GLU A 2 -55.31 11.41 0.04
N TYR A 3 -54.15 11.14 -0.56
CA TYR A 3 -53.13 10.23 -0.04
C TYR A 3 -52.27 10.98 0.97
N LEU A 4 -52.28 10.54 2.23
CA LEU A 4 -51.36 10.99 3.27
C LEU A 4 -50.00 10.31 3.09
N THR A 5 -48.97 11.09 2.79
CA THR A 5 -47.56 10.68 2.88
C THR A 5 -47.04 10.94 4.30
N ASP A 6 -46.66 9.90 5.02
CA ASP A 6 -45.94 10.02 6.29
C ASP A 6 -44.50 10.51 6.01
N GLN A 7 -44.20 11.71 6.48
CA GLN A 7 -42.87 12.31 6.43
C GLN A 7 -42.11 11.91 7.69
N VAL A 8 -41.08 11.07 7.56
CA VAL A 8 -40.17 10.73 8.66
C VAL A 8 -39.13 11.84 8.78
N THR A 9 -39.23 12.67 9.82
CA THR A 9 -38.25 13.72 10.13
C THR A 9 -37.26 13.20 11.16
N LEU A 10 -35.97 13.18 10.82
CA LEU A 10 -34.89 12.84 11.76
C LEU A 10 -34.35 14.14 12.37
N GLU A 11 -34.61 14.41 13.65
CA GLU A 11 -34.00 15.55 14.34
C GLU A 11 -32.56 15.21 14.76
N ILE A 12 -31.60 15.92 14.18
CA ILE A 12 -30.20 15.88 14.58
C ILE A 12 -29.91 17.13 15.41
N ALA A 13 -29.80 16.96 16.73
CA ALA A 13 -29.36 18.02 17.61
C ALA A 13 -27.87 18.34 17.36
N SER A 14 -27.56 19.60 17.04
CA SER A 14 -26.20 20.08 16.85
C SER A 14 -25.59 20.54 18.18
N VAL A 15 -24.37 20.08 18.49
CA VAL A 15 -23.62 20.54 19.66
C VAL A 15 -22.78 21.76 19.26
N ASN A 16 -23.03 22.89 19.92
CA ASN A 16 -22.29 24.13 19.73
C ASN A 16 -21.06 24.13 20.66
N ILE A 17 -19.88 23.75 20.15
CA ILE A 17 -18.64 23.86 20.92
C ILE A 17 -18.12 25.29 20.79
N ARG A 18 -18.48 26.13 21.76
CA ARG A 18 -17.87 27.46 21.95
C ARG A 18 -16.82 27.37 23.06
N THR A 19 -15.58 27.60 22.65
CA THR A 19 -14.43 28.18 23.38
C THR A 19 -14.40 28.01 24.90
N LEU A 20 -13.49 27.14 25.38
CA LEU A 20 -12.99 27.15 26.75
C LEU A 20 -11.54 27.63 26.74
N THR A 21 -11.35 28.95 26.74
CA THR A 21 -10.15 29.56 27.33
C THR A 21 -10.46 29.78 28.80
N SER A 22 -9.84 29.00 29.69
CA SER A 22 -9.75 29.34 31.11
C SER A 22 -8.37 28.92 31.59
N ASP A 23 -7.54 29.96 31.67
CA ASP A 23 -6.24 29.99 32.31
C ASP A 23 -6.44 29.92 33.83
N SER A 24 -6.21 28.75 34.43
CA SER A 24 -5.89 28.63 35.85
C SER A 24 -5.36 27.24 36.17
N GLY A 25 -4.05 27.16 36.47
CA GLY A 25 -3.46 25.99 37.14
C GLY A 25 -2.40 25.23 36.35
N LEU A 26 -1.41 25.90 35.77
CA LEU A 26 -0.17 25.25 35.33
C LEU A 26 0.63 24.81 36.56
N VAL A 27 0.69 23.49 36.82
CA VAL A 27 1.74 22.91 37.65
C VAL A 27 2.99 22.81 36.77
N GLN A 28 4.00 23.63 37.06
CA GLN A 28 5.32 23.54 36.45
C GLN A 28 6.06 22.34 37.04
N GLN A 29 6.43 21.37 36.22
CA GLN A 29 7.47 20.40 36.56
C GLN A 29 8.85 20.98 36.21
N PRO A 30 9.88 20.76 37.03
CA PRO A 30 11.21 21.35 36.79
C PRO A 30 11.88 20.72 35.57
N GLU A 31 12.52 21.57 34.77
CA GLU A 31 13.40 21.19 33.67
C GLU A 31 14.73 20.66 34.23
N ASP A 32 14.95 19.35 34.15
CA ASP A 32 16.31 18.81 34.19
C ASP A 32 16.86 18.80 32.77
N LYS A 33 17.76 19.77 32.53
CA LYS A 33 18.70 19.77 31.42
C LYS A 33 19.56 18.52 31.54
N ASP A 34 19.40 17.60 30.59
CA ASP A 34 20.53 16.79 30.15
C ASP A 34 20.71 16.92 28.64
N SER A 35 21.92 17.33 28.29
CA SER A 35 22.39 17.52 26.94
C SER A 35 22.76 16.15 26.40
N GLU A 36 22.00 15.62 25.46
CA GLU A 36 22.51 14.61 24.52
C GLU A 36 22.04 14.92 23.10
N ASN A 37 23.03 15.16 22.24
CA ASN A 37 22.89 15.38 20.82
C ASN A 37 22.14 14.22 20.17
N HIS A 38 20.92 14.45 19.71
CA HIS A 38 20.30 13.58 18.72
C HIS A 38 20.15 14.39 17.42
N THR A 39 20.98 14.05 16.44
CA THR A 39 20.78 14.41 15.04
C THR A 39 19.56 13.62 14.55
N GLY A 40 18.37 14.04 14.98
CA GLY A 40 17.10 13.42 14.62
C GLY A 40 16.56 14.05 13.35
N GLU A 41 17.18 13.78 12.20
CA GLU A 41 16.42 13.89 10.95
C GLU A 41 15.27 12.88 11.03
N SER A 42 14.04 13.37 11.07
CA SER A 42 12.85 12.52 11.08
C SER A 42 12.91 11.55 9.90
N LEU A 43 12.61 10.28 10.14
CA LEU A 43 12.50 9.25 9.08
C LEU A 43 11.54 9.71 7.95
N SER A 44 10.60 10.58 8.30
CA SER A 44 9.64 11.27 7.42
C SER A 44 10.30 12.29 6.48
N ASP A 45 11.33 12.99 6.96
CA ASP A 45 12.05 14.03 6.22
C ASP A 45 13.10 13.42 5.28
N LEU A 46 13.70 12.28 5.67
CA LEU A 46 14.61 11.52 4.82
C LEU A 46 13.91 10.93 3.57
N LYS A 47 12.61 10.63 3.70
CA LYS A 47 11.76 10.14 2.59
C LYS A 47 11.49 11.21 1.53
N LYS A 48 11.58 12.50 1.87
CA LYS A 48 11.44 13.62 0.91
C LYS A 48 12.73 13.90 0.12
N ALA A 49 13.87 13.32 0.52
CA ALA A 49 15.19 13.67 -0.03
C ALA A 49 15.61 12.84 -1.26
N CYS A 50 15.08 11.62 -1.46
CA CYS A 50 15.49 10.78 -2.59
C CYS A 50 14.60 11.08 -3.81
N LYS A 51 15.07 11.97 -4.71
CA LYS A 51 14.47 12.21 -6.03
C LYS A 51 14.45 10.90 -6.84
N GLU A 52 13.41 10.70 -7.66
CA GLU A 52 13.13 9.48 -8.44
C GLU A 52 14.28 9.00 -9.35
N ASN A 53 15.29 9.83 -9.64
CA ASN A 53 16.40 9.50 -10.54
C ASN A 53 17.79 9.57 -9.90
N GLY A 54 17.90 9.63 -8.57
CA GLY A 54 19.19 9.67 -7.86
C GLY A 54 19.52 8.34 -7.18
N THR A 55 20.73 7.82 -7.38
CA THR A 55 21.31 6.71 -6.60
C THR A 55 21.51 7.13 -5.15
N CYS A 56 20.45 7.05 -4.36
CA CYS A 56 20.47 7.29 -2.92
C CYS A 56 20.93 5.98 -2.24
N SER A 57 22.06 6.00 -1.52
CA SER A 57 22.64 4.78 -0.94
C SER A 57 21.66 4.05 -0.01
N LEU A 58 20.77 4.79 0.66
CA LEU A 58 19.71 4.22 1.49
C LEU A 58 18.58 3.58 0.68
N CYS A 59 18.26 4.07 -0.53
CA CYS A 59 17.23 3.47 -1.38
C CYS A 59 17.73 2.22 -2.13
N LEU A 60 19.04 2.00 -2.21
CA LEU A 60 19.63 0.75 -2.72
C LEU A 60 19.35 -0.44 -1.80
N PHE A 61 19.24 -0.21 -0.49
CA PHE A 61 18.98 -1.28 0.49
C PHE A 61 17.52 -1.42 0.91
N ARG A 62 16.62 -0.59 0.38
CA ARG A 62 15.20 -0.69 0.75
C ARG A 62 14.57 -1.97 0.20
N ALA A 63 13.64 -2.52 0.97
CA ALA A 63 12.75 -3.58 0.51
C ALA A 63 11.89 -3.07 -0.67
N PRO A 64 11.65 -3.89 -1.70
CA PRO A 64 10.76 -3.51 -2.78
C PRO A 64 9.32 -3.42 -2.30
N THR A 65 8.59 -2.43 -2.78
CA THR A 65 7.14 -2.31 -2.63
C THR A 65 6.41 -2.87 -3.85
N ILE A 66 5.10 -3.06 -3.71
CA ILE A 66 4.26 -3.47 -4.85
C ILE A 66 4.33 -2.41 -5.96
N SER A 67 4.45 -1.12 -5.62
CA SER A 67 4.68 -0.08 -6.62
C SER A 67 5.95 -0.32 -7.45
N ASP A 68 7.03 -0.79 -6.83
CA ASP A 68 8.27 -1.09 -7.56
C ASP A 68 8.10 -2.28 -8.50
N MET A 69 7.41 -3.30 -8.02
CA MET A 69 7.05 -4.49 -8.79
C MET A 69 6.19 -4.12 -10.01
N LEU A 70 5.28 -3.15 -9.86
CA LEU A 70 4.41 -2.67 -10.93
C LEU A 70 5.15 -1.94 -12.05
N ASN A 71 6.34 -1.41 -11.78
CA ASN A 71 7.19 -0.78 -12.80
C ASN A 71 7.94 -1.80 -13.68
N ASP A 72 7.89 -3.10 -13.34
CA ASP A 72 8.46 -4.20 -14.13
C ASP A 72 7.35 -4.89 -14.93
N GLU A 73 7.26 -4.56 -16.23
CA GLU A 73 6.16 -5.03 -17.09
C GLU A 73 6.14 -6.56 -17.27
N ASP A 74 7.31 -7.19 -17.41
CA ASP A 74 7.42 -8.64 -17.60
C ASP A 74 7.00 -9.41 -16.35
N LEU A 75 7.42 -8.92 -15.18
CA LEU A 75 7.00 -9.45 -13.90
C LEU A 75 5.49 -9.28 -13.71
N LEU A 76 4.98 -8.07 -13.94
CA LEU A 76 3.56 -7.78 -13.82
C LEU A 76 2.72 -8.66 -14.76
N TYR A 77 3.15 -8.81 -16.01
CA TYR A 77 2.50 -9.70 -16.97
C TYR A 77 2.44 -11.15 -16.46
N THR A 78 3.56 -11.65 -15.94
CA THR A 78 3.65 -13.01 -15.39
C THR A 78 2.74 -13.21 -14.19
N VAL A 79 2.68 -12.23 -13.27
CA VAL A 79 1.83 -12.28 -12.08
C VAL A 79 0.35 -12.26 -12.47
N ARG A 80 -0.04 -11.40 -13.43
CA ARG A 80 -1.41 -11.33 -13.97
C ARG A 80 -1.82 -12.64 -14.61
N LEU A 81 -0.98 -13.22 -15.46
CA LEU A 81 -1.25 -14.51 -16.11
C LEU A 81 -1.54 -15.63 -15.09
N LYS A 82 -0.88 -15.59 -13.93
CA LYS A 82 -1.04 -16.56 -12.85
C LYS A 82 -2.25 -16.28 -11.97
N LEU A 83 -2.60 -15.03 -11.71
CA LEU A 83 -3.60 -14.65 -10.71
C LEU A 83 -4.97 -14.29 -11.29
N ASP A 84 -5.05 -13.84 -12.55
CA ASP A 84 -6.32 -13.46 -13.20
C ASP A 84 -7.28 -14.64 -13.42
N PRO A 85 -6.83 -15.83 -13.88
CA PRO A 85 -7.74 -16.94 -14.15
C PRO A 85 -8.54 -17.38 -12.91
N CYS A 86 -9.84 -17.61 -13.09
CA CYS A 86 -10.69 -18.24 -12.08
C CYS A 86 -10.66 -19.76 -12.26
N HIS A 87 -10.13 -20.47 -11.26
CA HIS A 87 -10.11 -21.93 -11.23
C HIS A 87 -10.79 -22.43 -9.95
N PRO A 88 -11.64 -23.46 -9.98
CA PRO A 88 -12.45 -23.88 -8.82
C PRO A 88 -11.64 -24.19 -7.55
N THR A 89 -10.41 -24.71 -7.70
CA THR A 89 -9.57 -25.18 -6.60
C THR A 89 -8.33 -24.32 -6.34
N VAL A 90 -7.95 -23.45 -7.27
CA VAL A 90 -6.74 -22.64 -7.15
C VAL A 90 -7.14 -21.23 -6.77
N LYS A 91 -6.62 -20.74 -5.63
CA LYS A 91 -6.92 -19.40 -5.14
C LYS A 91 -6.34 -18.35 -6.07
N ASN A 92 -7.09 -17.30 -6.36
CA ASN A 92 -6.75 -16.30 -7.36
C ASN A 92 -6.75 -14.89 -6.75
N TRP A 93 -6.63 -13.86 -7.59
CA TRP A 93 -6.63 -12.46 -7.18
C TRP A 93 -7.78 -12.12 -6.21
N ARG A 94 -8.98 -12.69 -6.41
CA ARG A 94 -10.17 -12.41 -5.59
C ARG A 94 -9.98 -12.85 -4.15
N ASN A 95 -9.34 -14.00 -3.94
CA ASN A 95 -9.06 -14.50 -2.59
C ASN A 95 -8.01 -13.63 -1.89
N LEU A 96 -6.97 -13.21 -2.63
CA LEU A 96 -5.91 -12.35 -2.13
C LEU A 96 -6.48 -10.97 -1.74
N ALA A 97 -7.25 -10.35 -2.64
CA ALA A 97 -7.93 -9.08 -2.44
C ALA A 97 -8.88 -9.11 -1.24
N SER A 98 -9.71 -10.16 -1.13
CA SER A 98 -10.61 -10.34 0.02
C SER A 98 -9.83 -10.44 1.34
N LYS A 99 -8.70 -11.17 1.36
CA LYS A 99 -7.86 -11.30 2.57
C LYS A 99 -7.22 -9.99 3.00
N TRP A 100 -6.96 -9.09 2.05
CA TRP A 100 -6.47 -7.74 2.30
C TRP A 100 -7.58 -6.69 2.46
N GLY A 101 -8.83 -7.12 2.62
CA GLY A 101 -9.92 -6.27 3.07
C GLY A 101 -10.73 -5.62 1.96
N MET A 102 -10.59 -6.03 0.70
CA MET A 102 -11.54 -5.62 -0.34
C MET A 102 -12.91 -6.24 -0.07
N THR A 103 -13.94 -5.38 -0.10
CA THR A 103 -15.34 -5.75 0.12
C THR A 103 -15.89 -6.58 -1.04
N TYR A 104 -16.98 -7.31 -0.78
CA TYR A 104 -17.63 -8.11 -1.82
C TYR A 104 -18.02 -7.28 -3.04
N ASP A 105 -18.58 -6.08 -2.83
CA ASP A 105 -19.01 -5.19 -3.90
C ASP A 105 -17.82 -4.70 -4.74
N GLU A 106 -16.69 -4.36 -4.10
CA GLU A 106 -15.45 -4.00 -4.80
C GLU A 106 -14.92 -5.16 -5.64
N LEU A 107 -14.97 -6.40 -5.12
CA LEU A 107 -14.55 -7.59 -5.87
C LEU A 107 -15.45 -7.82 -7.09
N CYS A 108 -16.76 -7.76 -6.93
CA CYS A 108 -17.70 -7.90 -8.05
C CYS A 108 -17.55 -6.78 -9.08
N PHE A 109 -17.25 -5.55 -8.64
CA PHE A 109 -16.97 -4.44 -9.53
C PHE A 109 -15.73 -4.70 -10.40
N LEU A 110 -14.65 -5.24 -9.82
CA LEU A 110 -13.45 -5.59 -10.60
C LEU A 110 -13.68 -6.75 -11.58
N GLU A 111 -14.54 -7.72 -11.25
CA GLU A 111 -14.90 -8.83 -12.16
C GLU A 111 -15.60 -8.36 -13.44
N GLN A 112 -16.32 -7.23 -13.38
CA GLN A 112 -17.06 -6.68 -14.51
C GLN A 112 -16.21 -5.81 -15.43
N LYS A 113 -15.01 -5.41 -14.98
CA LYS A 113 -14.13 -4.54 -15.75
C LYS A 113 -13.38 -5.32 -16.84
N PRO A 114 -13.10 -4.68 -18.00
CA PRO A 114 -12.23 -5.27 -19.02
C PRO A 114 -10.74 -5.28 -18.60
N GLN A 115 -10.35 -4.49 -17.60
CA GLN A 115 -9.00 -4.47 -17.08
C GLN A 115 -8.70 -5.70 -16.21
N SER A 116 -7.42 -6.05 -16.10
CA SER A 116 -6.98 -7.13 -15.21
C SER A 116 -7.33 -6.82 -13.75
N PRO A 117 -8.10 -7.66 -13.06
CA PRO A 117 -8.44 -7.44 -11.67
C PRO A 117 -7.22 -7.62 -10.74
N THR A 118 -6.22 -8.42 -11.14
CA THR A 118 -4.93 -8.49 -10.42
C THR A 118 -4.22 -7.15 -10.42
N LEU A 119 -4.21 -6.42 -11.55
CA LEU A 119 -3.58 -5.11 -11.64
C LEU A 119 -4.21 -4.11 -10.67
N GLU A 120 -5.54 -4.02 -10.66
CA GLU A 120 -6.28 -3.12 -9.77
C GLU A 120 -6.06 -3.46 -8.29
N PHE A 121 -6.06 -4.76 -7.95
CA PHE A 121 -5.71 -5.24 -6.62
C PHE A 121 -4.31 -4.79 -6.17
N LEU A 122 -3.31 -4.92 -7.05
CA LEU A 122 -1.93 -4.53 -6.76
C LEU A 122 -1.79 -3.01 -6.64
N LEU A 123 -2.42 -2.24 -7.53
CA LEU A 123 -2.42 -0.77 -7.47
C LEU A 123 -3.00 -0.25 -6.16
N ARG A 124 -4.11 -0.85 -5.68
CA ARG A 124 -4.73 -0.49 -4.39
C ARG A 124 -3.85 -0.78 -3.18
N ASN A 125 -2.83 -1.62 -3.34
CA ASN A 125 -1.90 -2.03 -2.29
C ASN A 125 -0.45 -1.65 -2.61
N SER A 126 -0.24 -0.66 -3.47
CA SER A 126 1.09 -0.26 -3.98
C SER A 126 2.11 0.05 -2.90
N ASP A 127 1.66 0.56 -1.75
CA ASP A 127 2.50 0.90 -0.59
C ASP A 127 2.98 -0.31 0.23
N ARG A 128 2.35 -1.48 0.07
CA ARG A 128 2.76 -2.71 0.76
C ARG A 128 4.10 -3.22 0.20
N THR A 129 4.85 -3.95 1.01
CA THR A 129 6.09 -4.59 0.54
C THR A 129 5.77 -5.82 -0.33
N VAL A 130 6.69 -6.16 -1.24
CA VAL A 130 6.58 -7.42 -2.01
C VAL A 130 6.68 -8.64 -1.08
N GLU A 131 7.39 -8.52 0.05
CA GLU A 131 7.43 -9.55 1.08
C GLU A 131 6.05 -9.87 1.65
N GLN A 132 5.24 -8.85 1.97
CA GLN A 132 3.86 -9.06 2.42
C GLN A 132 3.00 -9.75 1.34
N LEU A 133 3.20 -9.42 0.06
CA LEU A 133 2.54 -10.11 -1.04
C LEU A 133 2.98 -11.58 -1.15
N ILE A 134 4.26 -11.87 -0.94
CA ILE A 134 4.81 -13.22 -0.91
C ILE A 134 4.18 -14.03 0.24
N GLU A 135 4.09 -13.46 1.45
CA GLU A 135 3.45 -14.10 2.59
C GLU A 135 1.98 -14.41 2.32
N LEU A 136 1.25 -13.48 1.70
CA LEU A 136 -0.13 -13.71 1.29
C LEU A 136 -0.24 -14.85 0.26
N CYS A 137 0.66 -14.89 -0.72
CA CYS A 137 0.70 -15.98 -1.69
C CYS A 137 1.02 -17.33 -1.02
N LYS A 138 1.94 -17.35 -0.04
CA LYS A 138 2.27 -18.54 0.76
C LYS A 138 1.07 -19.02 1.57
N PHE A 139 0.32 -18.11 2.19
CA PHE A 139 -0.90 -18.42 2.94
C PHE A 139 -1.91 -19.19 2.07
N TYR A 140 -2.08 -18.76 0.81
CA TYR A 140 -2.94 -19.44 -0.15
C TYR A 140 -2.26 -20.56 -0.95
N LYS A 141 -1.04 -20.94 -0.58
CA LYS A 141 -0.24 -21.99 -1.23
C LYS A 141 -0.01 -21.74 -2.73
N ARG A 142 0.05 -20.48 -3.15
CA ARG A 142 0.39 -20.04 -4.52
C ARG A 142 1.90 -20.05 -4.76
N VAL A 143 2.48 -21.25 -4.67
CA VAL A 143 3.93 -21.48 -4.82
C VAL A 143 4.45 -21.00 -6.18
N ASP A 144 3.62 -21.07 -7.22
CA ASP A 144 3.94 -20.61 -8.56
C ASP A 144 4.14 -19.09 -8.65
N VAL A 145 3.38 -18.30 -7.89
CA VAL A 145 3.55 -16.84 -7.78
C VAL A 145 4.70 -16.51 -6.84
N VAL A 146 4.81 -17.23 -5.71
CA VAL A 146 5.91 -17.06 -4.74
C VAL A 146 7.28 -17.21 -5.41
N LYS A 147 7.46 -18.22 -6.26
CA LYS A 147 8.72 -18.45 -7.00
C LYS A 147 9.07 -17.27 -7.90
N VAL A 148 8.07 -16.72 -8.61
CA VAL A 148 8.27 -15.57 -9.51
C VAL A 148 8.69 -14.34 -8.72
N LEU A 149 7.98 -14.03 -7.63
CA LEU A 149 8.26 -12.86 -6.80
C LEU A 149 9.63 -12.97 -6.10
N LEU A 150 9.96 -14.12 -5.50
CA LEU A 150 11.25 -14.32 -4.85
C LEU A 150 12.41 -14.20 -5.84
N LYS A 151 12.29 -14.84 -7.02
CA LYS A 151 13.30 -14.73 -8.07
C LYS A 151 13.56 -13.26 -8.42
N TRP A 152 12.50 -12.48 -8.62
CA TRP A 152 12.66 -11.05 -8.91
C TRP A 152 13.30 -10.27 -7.76
N VAL A 153 12.90 -10.51 -6.51
CA VAL A 153 13.47 -9.85 -5.33
C VAL A 153 14.96 -10.18 -5.15
N GLU A 154 15.37 -11.42 -5.43
CA GLU A 154 16.74 -11.89 -5.22
C GLU A 154 17.66 -11.57 -6.40
N GLU A 155 17.17 -11.69 -7.64
CA GLU A 155 18.00 -11.59 -8.84
C GLU A 155 17.89 -10.23 -9.53
N GLU A 156 16.69 -9.67 -9.67
CA GLU A 156 16.45 -8.48 -10.51
C GLU A 156 16.44 -7.18 -9.72
N TRP A 157 15.77 -7.18 -8.57
CA TRP A 157 15.67 -6.00 -7.71
C TRP A 157 17.03 -5.41 -7.33
N PRO A 158 18.07 -6.19 -6.92
CA PRO A 158 19.37 -5.62 -6.54
C PRO A 158 20.13 -4.97 -7.69
N LYS A 159 19.85 -5.37 -8.94
CA LYS A 159 20.56 -4.87 -10.14
C LYS A 159 20.21 -3.41 -10.47
N ARG A 160 19.16 -2.84 -9.88
CA ARG A 160 18.71 -1.46 -10.14
C ARG A 160 19.77 -0.39 -9.88
N GLY A 161 20.67 -0.62 -8.91
CA GLY A 161 21.78 0.29 -8.61
C GLY A 161 22.92 0.27 -9.65
N ASN A 162 23.01 -0.79 -10.45
CA ASN A 162 24.06 -0.98 -11.46
C ASN A 162 23.58 -0.63 -12.88
N ARG A 163 22.31 -0.27 -13.06
CA ARG A 163 21.79 0.24 -14.34
C ARG A 163 22.20 1.70 -14.52
N THR A 164 23.50 1.99 -14.54
CA THR A 164 23.97 3.17 -15.25
C THR A 164 23.66 2.92 -16.71
N TYR A 165 22.64 3.60 -17.24
CA TYR A 165 22.44 3.70 -18.68
C TYR A 165 23.75 4.20 -19.29
N GLN A 166 24.55 3.30 -19.84
CA GLN A 166 25.45 3.69 -20.90
C GLN A 166 24.53 4.06 -22.05
N ASN A 167 24.38 5.37 -22.26
CA ASN A 167 23.87 5.91 -23.50
C ASN A 167 24.85 5.49 -24.60
N ASP A 168 24.67 4.29 -25.14
CA ASP A 168 25.27 3.91 -26.40
C ASP A 168 24.37 4.49 -27.51
N PHE A 169 24.84 5.65 -28.00
CA PHE A 169 24.60 6.35 -29.28
C PHE A 169 23.38 5.99 -30.13
#